data_AF-A0A537LJT6-F1
#
_entry.id   AF-A0A537LJT6-F1
#
_cell.length_a   1.000
_cell.length_b   1.000
_cell.length_c   1.000
_cell.angle_alpha   90.00
_cell.angle_beta   90.00
_cell.angle_gamma   90.00
#
_symmetry.space_group_name_H-M   'P 1'
#
loop_
_entity.id
_entity.type
_entity.pdbx_description
1 polymer ?
#
loop_
_entity_poly.entity_id
_entity_poly.type
_entity_poly.pdbx_seq_one_letter_code
_entity_poly.pdbx_strand_id
1 'polypeptide(L)'
;MGERLIDTLARYAPDLRECLVDWQLFTPPDLEERVGLTDGNIRHLDIVPSQMLANRPMPGWASYRTPVRGLYLCGAGAHPGGEVTGAPGHNAAQVMLADLSRRGAAGSGDPAAHRRGS
;
A
#
# COMPACT_ATOMS: atom_id res chain seq x y z
N MET A 1 -8.19 19.96 21.70
CA MET A 1 -7.81 18.53 21.77
C MET A 1 -6.29 18.40 21.93
N GLY A 2 -5.49 18.97 21.03
CA GLY A 2 -4.02 18.92 21.09
C GLY A 2 -3.42 19.35 22.43
N GLU A 3 -3.85 20.49 22.98
CA GLU A 3 -3.42 20.93 24.33
C GLU A 3 -3.59 19.86 25.43
N ARG A 4 -4.70 19.12 25.42
CA ARG A 4 -4.92 18.05 26.42
C ARG A 4 -3.98 16.86 26.24
N LEU A 5 -3.57 16.58 25.01
CA LEU A 5 -2.55 15.56 24.73
C LEU A 5 -1.18 16.05 25.23
N ILE A 6 -0.84 17.31 24.97
CA ILE A 6 0.39 17.95 25.47
C ILE A 6 0.42 17.94 27.01
N ASP A 7 -0.67 18.32 27.67
CA ASP A 7 -0.80 18.27 29.13
C ASP A 7 -0.60 16.86 29.69
N THR A 8 -1.13 15.85 28.97
CA THR A 8 -0.97 14.46 29.34
C THR A 8 0.48 14.01 29.22
N LEU A 9 1.16 14.39 28.13
CA LEU A 9 2.59 14.10 27.92
C LEU A 9 3.47 14.82 28.94
N ALA A 10 3.13 16.05 29.31
CA ALA A 10 3.88 16.85 30.30
C ALA A 10 3.92 16.20 31.69
N ARG A 11 2.97 15.32 32.03
CA ARG A 11 3.05 14.51 33.26
C ARG A 11 4.22 13.52 33.27
N TYR A 12 4.70 13.12 32.09
CA TYR A 12 5.80 12.16 31.91
C TYR A 12 7.09 12.84 31.41
N ALA A 13 6.99 14.00 30.78
CA ALA A 13 8.09 14.85 30.33
C ALA A 13 7.88 16.28 30.88
N PRO A 14 8.31 16.57 32.13
CA PRO A 14 7.93 17.79 32.84
C PRO A 14 8.39 19.10 32.18
N ASP A 15 9.51 19.07 31.45
CA ASP A 15 10.08 20.19 30.70
C ASP A 15 9.50 20.34 29.29
N LEU A 16 8.58 19.46 28.86
CA LEU A 16 8.02 19.45 27.51
C LEU A 16 7.47 20.81 27.10
N ARG A 17 6.73 21.49 27.98
CA ARG A 17 6.13 22.80 27.66
C ARG A 17 7.16 23.92 27.50
N GLU A 18 8.29 23.82 28.18
CA GLU A 18 9.39 24.80 28.06
C GLU A 18 10.18 24.58 26.76
N CYS A 19 10.25 23.33 26.30
CA CYS A 19 10.99 22.91 25.11
C CYS A 19 10.14 22.90 23.82
N LEU A 20 8.82 23.06 23.91
CA LEU A 20 7.90 22.99 22.77
C LEU A 20 7.93 24.28 21.94
N VAL A 21 8.52 24.20 20.74
CA VAL A 21 8.60 25.34 19.80
C VAL A 21 7.31 25.51 18.99
N ASP A 22 6.75 24.40 18.49
CA ASP A 22 5.54 24.40 17.67
C ASP A 22 4.89 23.00 17.67
N TRP A 23 3.61 22.91 17.32
CA TRP A 23 2.90 21.64 17.15
C TRP A 23 1.78 21.75 16.12
N GLN A 24 1.53 20.63 15.44
CA GLN A 24 0.37 20.46 14.57
C GLN A 24 -0.39 19.20 14.97
N LEU A 25 -1.72 19.28 14.94
CA LEU A 25 -2.61 18.14 15.13
C LEU A 25 -3.27 17.79 13.81
N PHE A 26 -3.22 16.51 13.46
CA PHE A 26 -3.98 15.94 12.36
C PHE A 26 -5.03 14.98 12.93
N THR A 27 -6.29 15.30 12.70
CA THR A 27 -7.43 14.43 12.98
C THR A 27 -7.66 13.46 11.81
N PRO A 28 -8.47 12.39 11.98
CA PRO A 28 -8.79 11.50 10.87
C PRO A 28 -9.33 12.22 9.62
N PRO A 29 -10.27 13.19 9.73
CA PRO A 29 -10.67 14.00 8.58
C PRO A 29 -9.52 14.78 7.94
N ASP A 30 -8.61 15.36 8.75
CA ASP A 30 -7.45 16.09 8.21
C ASP A 30 -6.50 15.16 7.42
N LEU A 31 -6.31 13.93 7.90
CA LEU A 31 -5.48 12.92 7.21
C LEU A 31 -6.15 12.40 5.95
N GLU A 32 -7.47 12.23 5.97
CA GLU A 32 -8.23 11.84 4.80
C GLU A 32 -8.15 12.91 3.70
N GLU A 33 -8.35 14.18 4.05
CA GLU A 33 -8.24 15.30 3.10
C GLU A 33 -6.81 15.48 2.59
N ARG A 34 -5.81 15.41 3.48
CA ARG A 34 -4.41 15.74 3.14
C ARG A 34 -3.71 14.64 2.35
N VAL A 35 -3.94 13.37 2.70
CA VAL A 35 -3.16 12.24 2.16
C VAL A 35 -4.03 11.06 1.72
N GLY A 36 -5.36 11.21 1.68
CA GLY A 36 -6.27 10.14 1.26
C GLY A 36 -6.32 8.96 2.25
N LEU A 37 -6.00 9.21 3.52
CA LEU A 37 -6.05 8.18 4.54
C LEU A 37 -7.46 8.08 5.13
N THR A 38 -8.36 7.39 4.43
CA THR A 38 -9.75 7.21 4.86
C THR A 38 -9.83 6.73 6.31
N ASP A 39 -10.66 7.41 7.10
CA ASP A 39 -10.82 7.19 8.55
C ASP A 39 -9.51 7.27 9.37
N GLY A 40 -8.43 7.85 8.82
CA GLY A 40 -7.11 7.91 9.46
C GLY A 40 -6.42 6.55 9.62
N ASN A 41 -6.86 5.51 8.89
CA ASN A 41 -6.31 4.16 9.04
C ASN A 41 -4.99 3.99 8.27
N ILE A 42 -3.86 4.00 8.99
CA ILE A 42 -2.49 3.86 8.43
C ILE A 42 -2.27 2.57 7.61
N ARG A 43 -3.12 1.55 7.78
CA ARG A 43 -3.06 0.28 7.07
C ARG A 43 -3.97 0.27 5.84
N HIS A 44 -4.76 1.32 5.60
CA HIS A 44 -5.85 1.44 4.64
C HIS A 44 -7.00 0.43 4.80
N LEU A 45 -6.86 -0.56 5.67
CA LEU A 45 -7.81 -1.62 5.97
C LEU A 45 -7.56 -2.12 7.37
N ASP A 46 -8.62 -2.56 8.03
CA ASP A 46 -8.56 -3.09 9.38
C ASP A 46 -7.63 -4.31 9.51
N ILE A 47 -7.06 -4.45 10.71
CA ILE A 47 -6.30 -5.64 11.10
C ILE A 47 -7.26 -6.60 11.79
N VAL A 48 -8.13 -7.22 11.00
CA VAL A 48 -9.09 -8.24 11.44
C VAL A 48 -8.90 -9.53 10.64
N PRO A 49 -9.14 -10.72 11.23
CA PRO A 49 -8.86 -12.00 10.56
C PRO A 49 -9.50 -12.15 9.17
N SER A 50 -10.69 -11.59 8.98
CA SER A 50 -11.42 -11.60 7.70
C SER A 50 -10.74 -10.81 6.59
N GLN A 51 -9.85 -9.86 6.92
CA GLN A 51 -9.14 -8.98 5.97
C GLN A 51 -7.61 -9.19 5.98
N MET A 52 -7.16 -10.32 6.53
CA MET A 52 -5.75 -10.70 6.58
C MET A 52 -5.36 -11.69 5.48
N LEU A 53 -4.05 -11.83 5.26
CA LEU A 53 -3.46 -12.81 4.36
C LEU A 53 -4.04 -12.71 2.93
N ALA A 54 -4.57 -13.81 2.40
CA ALA A 54 -5.12 -13.90 1.05
C ALA A 54 -6.41 -13.09 0.85
N ASN A 55 -7.03 -12.63 1.95
CA ASN A 55 -8.23 -11.80 1.92
C ASN A 55 -7.92 -10.30 1.91
N ARG A 56 -6.65 -9.91 1.78
CA ARG A 56 -6.21 -8.51 1.74
C ARG A 56 -5.89 -8.09 0.29
N PRO A 57 -6.49 -7.02 -0.27
CA PRO A 57 -7.47 -6.12 0.36
C PRO A 57 -8.88 -6.70 0.50
N MET A 58 -9.22 -7.64 -0.37
CA MET A 58 -10.47 -8.41 -0.35
C MET A 58 -10.20 -9.80 -0.96
N PRO A 59 -11.08 -10.78 -0.74
CA PRO A 59 -10.92 -12.12 -1.31
C PRO A 59 -10.68 -12.08 -2.82
N GLY A 60 -9.64 -12.79 -3.28
CA GLY A 60 -9.24 -12.87 -4.70
C GLY A 60 -8.26 -11.79 -5.18
N TRP A 61 -7.95 -10.78 -4.35
CA TRP A 61 -7.10 -9.65 -4.76
C TRP A 61 -5.69 -9.67 -4.16
N ALA A 62 -5.34 -10.69 -3.37
CA ALA A 62 -3.99 -10.84 -2.81
C ALA A 62 -2.91 -11.18 -3.85
N SER A 63 -3.29 -11.40 -5.11
CA SER A 63 -2.36 -11.64 -6.22
C SER A 63 -1.72 -10.35 -6.78
N TYR A 64 -1.98 -9.20 -6.16
CA TYR A 64 -1.52 -7.86 -6.56
C TYR A 64 -2.07 -7.36 -7.90
N ARG A 65 -2.75 -8.20 -8.69
CA ARG A 65 -3.42 -7.79 -9.94
C ARG A 65 -4.80 -7.24 -9.65
N THR A 66 -5.21 -6.27 -10.47
CA THR A 66 -6.60 -5.79 -10.50
C THR A 66 -7.32 -6.30 -11.75
N PRO A 67 -8.66 -6.18 -11.83
CA PRO A 67 -9.41 -6.43 -13.07
C PRO A 67 -8.99 -5.53 -14.24
N VAL A 68 -8.34 -4.39 -13.95
CA VAL A 68 -7.81 -3.49 -14.98
C VAL A 68 -6.43 -3.99 -15.41
N ARG A 69 -6.32 -4.40 -16.67
CA ARG A 69 -5.08 -4.96 -17.22
C ARG A 69 -3.94 -3.96 -17.12
N GLY A 70 -2.87 -4.34 -16.42
CA GLY A 70 -1.68 -3.52 -16.23
C GLY A 70 -1.73 -2.59 -15.02
N LEU A 71 -2.78 -2.66 -14.20
CA LEU A 71 -2.89 -1.97 -12.92
C LEU A 71 -2.69 -2.97 -11.77
N TYR A 72 -1.76 -2.63 -10.86
CA TYR A 72 -1.34 -3.48 -9.74
C TYR A 72 -1.51 -2.75 -8.40
N LEU A 73 -1.82 -3.50 -7.35
CA LEU A 73 -1.90 -3.02 -5.97
C LEU A 73 -0.56 -3.16 -5.28
N CYS A 74 0.00 -2.06 -4.78
CA CYS A 74 1.33 -2.03 -4.16
C CYS A 74 1.36 -1.33 -2.78
N GLY A 75 0.23 -0.82 -2.30
CA GLY A 75 0.15 -0.03 -1.06
C GLY A 75 -0.08 -0.86 0.21
N ALA A 76 -0.17 -0.17 1.35
CA ALA A 76 -0.36 -0.77 2.68
C ALA A 76 -1.66 -1.60 2.85
N GLY A 77 -2.64 -1.37 1.96
CA GLY A 77 -3.88 -2.15 1.89
C GLY A 77 -3.74 -3.50 1.19
N ALA A 78 -2.60 -3.81 0.55
CA ALA A 78 -2.35 -5.12 -0.07
C ALA A 78 -1.63 -6.08 0.89
N HIS A 79 -1.66 -7.37 0.58
CA HIS A 79 -0.89 -8.39 1.30
C HIS A 79 0.62 -8.06 1.28
N PRO A 80 1.39 -8.34 2.35
CA PRO A 80 1.00 -8.84 3.69
C PRO A 80 0.43 -7.77 4.64
N GLY A 81 0.38 -6.53 4.20
CA GLY A 81 0.10 -5.35 5.01
C GLY A 81 1.17 -4.29 4.80
N GLY A 82 0.85 -3.05 5.16
CA GLY A 82 1.77 -1.91 5.09
C GLY A 82 2.84 -1.87 6.18
N GLU A 83 3.26 -0.66 6.51
CA GLU A 83 4.47 -0.25 7.26
C GLU A 83 5.68 0.05 6.37
N VAL A 84 6.81 0.35 6.99
CA VAL A 84 8.09 0.71 6.36
C VAL A 84 8.81 -0.51 5.77
N THR A 85 8.15 -1.67 5.72
CA THR A 85 8.74 -2.93 5.21
C THR A 85 8.93 -2.92 3.69
N GLY A 86 8.09 -2.18 2.95
CA GLY A 86 8.08 -2.19 1.48
C GLY A 86 7.60 -3.50 0.85
N ALA A 87 7.12 -4.47 1.64
CA ALA A 87 6.77 -5.80 1.15
C ALA A 87 5.65 -5.81 0.09
N PRO A 88 4.54 -5.06 0.23
CA PRO A 88 3.51 -5.03 -0.81
C PRO A 88 4.01 -4.48 -2.14
N GLY A 89 4.86 -3.44 -2.10
CA GLY A 89 5.48 -2.85 -3.28
C GLY A 89 6.44 -3.82 -3.96
N HIS A 90 7.30 -4.49 -3.18
CA HIS A 90 8.22 -5.51 -3.69
C HIS A 90 7.46 -6.64 -4.39
N ASN A 91 6.45 -7.19 -3.74
CA ASN A 91 5.68 -8.31 -4.29
C ASN A 91 4.88 -7.92 -5.54
N ALA A 92 4.26 -6.73 -5.54
CA ALA A 92 3.59 -6.19 -6.73
C ALA A 92 4.57 -6.03 -7.90
N ALA A 93 5.79 -5.57 -7.64
CA ALA A 93 6.83 -5.45 -8.67
C ALA A 93 7.23 -6.80 -9.26
N GLN A 94 7.39 -7.85 -8.44
CA GLN A 94 7.67 -9.21 -8.94
C GLN A 94 6.55 -9.73 -9.83
N VAL A 95 5.30 -9.49 -9.45
CA VAL A 95 4.11 -9.86 -10.23
C VAL A 95 4.08 -9.11 -11.57
N MET A 96 4.38 -7.82 -11.56
CA MET A 96 4.46 -6.99 -12.75
C MET A 96 5.57 -7.47 -13.70
N LEU A 97 6.77 -7.75 -13.19
CA LEU A 97 7.89 -8.28 -13.98
C LEU A 97 7.52 -9.61 -14.66
N ALA A 98 6.87 -10.52 -13.93
CA ALA A 98 6.42 -11.79 -14.49
C ALA A 98 5.38 -11.61 -15.62
N ASP A 99 4.52 -10.60 -15.54
CA ASP A 99 3.54 -10.29 -16.58
C ASP A 99 4.18 -9.63 -17.81
N LEU A 100 5.17 -8.76 -17.61
CA LEU A 100 5.93 -8.13 -18.69
C LEU A 100 6.75 -9.16 -19.47
N SER A 101 7.44 -10.09 -18.78
CA SER A 101 8.20 -11.16 -19.43
C SER A 101 7.31 -12.06 -20.29
N ARG A 102 6.10 -12.38 -19.83
CA ARG A 102 5.13 -13.16 -20.61
C ARG A 102 4.64 -12.43 -21.87
N ARG A 103 4.51 -11.10 -21.82
CA ARG A 103 4.18 -10.29 -23.00
C ARG A 103 5.32 -10.26 -24.01
N GLY A 104 6.56 -10.16 -23.54
CA GLY A 104 7.75 -10.24 -24.39
C GLY A 104 7.85 -11.56 -25.13
N ALA A 105 7.59 -12.68 -24.45
CA ALA A 105 7.58 -14.02 -25.04
C ALA A 105 6.43 -14.24 -26.04
N ALA A 106 5.26 -13.62 -25.83
CA ALA A 106 4.13 -13.69 -26.76
C ALA A 106 4.34 -12.82 -28.02
N GLY A 107 5.16 -11.77 -27.92
CA GLY A 107 5.50 -10.88 -29.04
C GLY A 107 6.69 -11.34 -29.89
N SER A 108 7.45 -12.35 -29.45
CA SER A 108 8.63 -12.88 -30.15
C SER A 108 8.33 -14.10 -31.04
N GLY A 109 7.06 -14.30 -31.43
CA GLY A 109 6.71 -15.27 -32.47
C GLY A 109 7.33 -14.84 -33.80
N ASP A 110 8.42 -15.49 -34.19
CA ASP A 110 9.13 -15.28 -35.45
C ASP A 110 8.16 -15.40 -36.66
N PRO A 111 7.95 -14.32 -37.45
CA PRO A 111 7.12 -14.39 -38.65
C PRO A 111 7.77 -15.19 -39.80
N ALA A 112 8.98 -15.71 -39.65
CA ALA A 112 9.71 -16.42 -40.70
C ALA A 112 9.39 -17.93 -40.83
N ALA A 113 8.58 -18.52 -39.96
CA ALA A 113 8.31 -19.97 -39.99
C ALA A 113 7.28 -20.44 -41.05
N HIS A 114 6.63 -19.53 -41.80
CA HIS A 114 5.56 -19.89 -42.76
C HIS A 114 6.02 -19.96 -44.24
N ARG A 115 7.33 -19.96 -44.52
CA ARG A 115 7.85 -20.12 -45.89
C ARG A 115 8.93 -21.20 -45.96
N ARG A 116 8.50 -22.46 -45.98
CA ARG A 116 9.22 -23.69 -46.43
C ARG A 116 8.35 -24.88 -45.98
N GLY A 117 7.74 -25.72 -46.82
CA GLY A 117 7.73 -25.86 -48.27
C GLY A 117 6.58 -26.80 -48.66
N SER A 118 6.09 -26.55 -49.87
CA SER A 118 5.38 -27.45 -50.77
C SER A 118 6.31 -28.45 -51.43
#